data_AF-A0A0Q1BP43-F1
#
_entry.id   AF-A0A0Q1BP43-F1
#
_cell.length_a   1.000
_cell.length_b   1.000
_cell.length_c   1.000
_cell.angle_alpha   90.00
_cell.angle_beta   90.00
_cell.angle_gamma   90.00
#
_symmetry.space_group_name_H-M   'P 1'
#
loop_
_entity.id
_entity.type
_entity.pdbx_description
1 polymer ?
#
loop_
_entity_poly.entity_id
_entity_poly.type
_entity_poly.pdbx_seq_one_letter_code
_entity_poly.pdbx_strand_id
1 'polypeptide(L)'
;MNKLPFSEFKSSQSYHFFIDTILKSDSKSRYQDLDNSAYNLELRVERSLLDDTGQLVHDEATLRQRILDFIDIEEDFTKNVFIDRIESNLYLTPENISHLANNLISYLQKLSRESYNSFIKDRNITDKLVSAIASINDLLSEYAQNPYPKNLVKMDFNLNRSTLTYFFCVLRERNIINRSISNADLSRFLQFTTRYSSNEKKHYSMKGVASLISDFGSQNGEKSQVNAANELEKLFDNDGFFLI
;
A
#
# COMPACT_ATOMS: atom_id res chain seq x y z
N MET A 1 2.62 -30.88 -37.99
CA MET A 1 3.42 -30.10 -37.02
C MET A 1 2.60 -28.87 -36.64
N ASN A 2 2.16 -28.76 -35.40
CA ASN A 2 1.44 -27.58 -34.92
C ASN A 2 2.37 -26.37 -35.05
N LYS A 3 2.05 -25.44 -35.96
CA LYS A 3 2.77 -24.16 -36.07
C LYS A 3 2.59 -23.43 -34.74
N LEU A 4 3.71 -23.02 -34.16
CA LEU A 4 3.67 -22.11 -33.02
C LEU A 4 2.97 -20.82 -33.45
N PRO A 5 2.07 -20.26 -32.64
CA PRO A 5 1.40 -18.99 -32.95
C PRO A 5 2.37 -17.80 -33.05
N PHE A 6 3.64 -18.01 -32.69
CA PHE A 6 4.72 -17.03 -32.78
C PHE A 6 5.96 -17.71 -33.36
N SER A 7 6.55 -17.11 -34.39
CA SER A 7 7.83 -17.56 -34.96
C SER A 7 9.03 -17.27 -34.04
N GLU A 8 8.84 -16.37 -33.08
CA GLU A 8 9.89 -15.85 -32.22
C GLU A 8 10.19 -16.75 -31.01
N PHE A 9 9.23 -17.49 -30.46
CA PHE A 9 9.52 -18.43 -29.39
C PHE A 9 10.40 -19.57 -29.89
N LYS A 10 11.48 -19.87 -29.14
CA LYS A 10 12.42 -20.95 -29.48
C LYS A 10 11.74 -22.33 -29.49
N SER A 11 10.61 -22.48 -28.78
CA SER A 11 9.80 -23.69 -28.74
C SER A 11 8.39 -23.44 -28.18
N SER A 12 7.48 -24.40 -28.37
CA SER A 12 6.16 -24.43 -27.67
C SER A 12 6.32 -24.36 -26.16
N GLN A 13 7.40 -24.94 -25.65
CA GLN A 13 7.71 -24.99 -24.23
C GLN A 13 8.05 -23.59 -23.69
N SER A 14 8.77 -22.76 -24.46
CA SER A 14 9.02 -21.35 -24.08
C SER A 14 7.76 -20.49 -24.13
N TYR A 15 6.83 -20.78 -25.05
CA TYR A 15 5.53 -20.11 -25.12
C TYR A 15 4.64 -20.51 -23.93
N HIS A 16 4.50 -21.81 -23.66
CA HIS A 16 3.74 -22.29 -22.50
C HIS A 16 4.37 -21.83 -21.20
N PHE A 17 5.70 -21.73 -21.09
CA PHE A 17 6.34 -21.13 -19.92
C PHE A 17 6.01 -19.64 -19.76
N PHE A 18 5.92 -18.86 -20.83
CA PHE A 18 5.43 -17.47 -20.76
C PHE A 18 3.99 -17.41 -20.23
N ILE A 19 3.10 -18.20 -20.85
CA ILE A 19 1.71 -18.30 -20.41
C ILE A 19 1.65 -18.80 -18.96
N ASP A 20 2.43 -19.81 -18.58
CA ASP A 20 2.31 -20.48 -17.30
C ASP A 20 3.04 -19.77 -16.17
N THR A 21 4.18 -19.11 -16.40
CA THR A 21 5.02 -18.47 -15.35
C THR A 21 4.82 -16.96 -15.24
N ILE A 22 4.61 -16.28 -16.36
CA ILE A 22 4.49 -14.82 -16.40
C ILE A 22 3.02 -14.43 -16.36
N LEU A 23 2.19 -15.20 -17.06
CA LEU A 23 0.77 -14.94 -17.13
C LEU A 23 -0.08 -15.82 -16.19
N LYS A 24 0.39 -16.94 -15.64
CA LYS A 24 -0.45 -17.79 -14.75
C LYS A 24 0.14 -18.09 -13.37
N SER A 25 1.47 -18.20 -13.18
CA SER A 25 1.97 -19.00 -12.04
C SER A 25 1.81 -18.39 -10.67
N ASP A 26 1.43 -17.13 -10.48
CA ASP A 26 1.42 -16.59 -9.12
C ASP A 26 0.38 -15.52 -8.79
N SER A 27 -0.65 -15.34 -9.63
CA SER A 27 -1.84 -14.61 -9.18
C SER A 27 -2.53 -15.27 -8.00
N LYS A 28 -2.53 -16.61 -7.95
CA LYS A 28 -3.09 -17.34 -6.80
C LYS A 28 -2.36 -16.96 -5.51
N SER A 29 -1.02 -16.95 -5.44
CA SER A 29 -0.32 -16.56 -4.19
C SER A 29 -0.38 -15.06 -3.92
N ARG A 30 -0.20 -14.23 -4.96
CA ARG A 30 -0.20 -12.76 -4.87
C ARG A 30 -1.54 -12.22 -4.37
N TYR A 31 -2.64 -12.76 -4.89
CA TYR A 31 -3.99 -12.27 -4.60
C TYR A 31 -4.78 -13.09 -3.58
N GLN A 32 -4.42 -14.36 -3.28
CA GLN A 32 -5.01 -15.08 -2.13
C GLN A 32 -4.75 -14.35 -0.83
N ASP A 33 -3.57 -13.72 -0.71
CA ASP A 33 -3.28 -12.90 0.45
C ASP A 33 -4.00 -11.55 0.39
N LEU A 34 -4.30 -10.99 -0.80
CA LEU A 34 -4.89 -9.64 -1.00
C LEU A 34 -6.43 -9.58 -0.91
N ASP A 35 -7.18 -10.61 -1.33
CA ASP A 35 -8.63 -10.72 -1.09
C ASP A 35 -9.16 -12.14 -1.36
N ASN A 36 -10.28 -12.52 -0.73
CA ASN A 36 -10.98 -13.80 -0.92
C ASN A 36 -11.74 -13.91 -2.26
N SER A 37 -11.51 -12.98 -3.19
CA SER A 37 -12.19 -12.99 -4.49
C SER A 37 -11.54 -13.99 -5.44
N ALA A 38 -12.37 -14.70 -6.20
CA ALA A 38 -11.95 -15.71 -7.18
C ALA A 38 -11.28 -15.06 -8.41
N TYR A 39 -10.16 -14.37 -8.20
CA TYR A 39 -9.34 -13.84 -9.28
C TYR A 39 -8.73 -15.00 -10.06
N ASN A 40 -9.30 -15.28 -11.22
CA ASN A 40 -8.85 -16.36 -12.11
C ASN A 40 -8.08 -15.76 -13.29
N LEU A 41 -6.76 -15.58 -13.08
CA LEU A 41 -5.85 -15.06 -14.09
C LEU A 41 -5.78 -15.99 -15.33
N GLU A 42 -5.95 -17.31 -15.15
CA GLU A 42 -5.98 -18.26 -16.28
C GLU A 42 -7.10 -17.90 -17.26
N LEU A 43 -8.31 -17.60 -16.77
CA LEU A 43 -9.43 -17.16 -17.60
C LEU A 43 -9.18 -15.81 -18.30
N ARG A 44 -8.46 -14.88 -17.67
CA ARG A 44 -8.12 -13.58 -18.27
C ARG A 44 -7.11 -13.71 -19.39
N VAL A 45 -6.09 -14.53 -19.18
CA VAL A 45 -5.02 -14.81 -20.15
C VAL A 45 -5.57 -15.61 -21.32
N GLU A 46 -6.40 -16.60 -21.06
CA GLU A 46 -7.08 -17.30 -22.15
C GLU A 46 -7.91 -16.33 -22.98
N ARG A 47 -8.71 -15.45 -22.35
CA ARG A 47 -9.50 -14.43 -23.07
C ARG A 47 -8.66 -13.42 -23.84
N SER A 48 -7.50 -12.99 -23.34
CA SER A 48 -6.67 -12.02 -24.07
C SER A 48 -6.10 -12.60 -25.38
N LEU A 49 -5.97 -13.93 -25.46
CA LEU A 49 -5.51 -14.66 -26.64
C LEU A 49 -6.64 -15.00 -27.63
N LEU A 50 -7.90 -14.73 -27.29
CA LEU A 50 -9.07 -14.98 -28.14
C LEU A 50 -9.53 -13.72 -28.86
N ASP A 51 -9.87 -13.80 -30.14
CA ASP A 51 -10.55 -12.74 -30.88
C ASP A 51 -11.99 -12.51 -30.38
N ASP A 52 -12.67 -11.53 -30.97
CA ASP A 52 -14.04 -11.15 -30.59
C ASP A 52 -15.08 -12.25 -30.87
N THR A 53 -14.68 -13.31 -31.58
CA THR A 53 -15.48 -14.50 -31.86
C THR A 53 -15.18 -15.67 -30.92
N GLY A 54 -14.18 -15.52 -30.04
CA GLY A 54 -13.72 -16.57 -29.13
C GLY A 54 -12.74 -17.56 -29.75
N GLN A 55 -12.15 -17.24 -30.91
CA GLN A 55 -11.12 -18.08 -31.55
C GLN A 55 -9.71 -17.59 -31.22
N LEU A 56 -8.74 -18.51 -31.19
CA LEU A 56 -7.32 -18.18 -30.97
C LEU A 56 -6.81 -17.25 -32.08
N VAL A 57 -6.21 -16.13 -31.68
CA VAL A 57 -5.54 -15.23 -32.61
C VAL A 57 -4.27 -15.92 -33.12
N HIS A 58 -4.20 -16.12 -34.44
CA HIS A 58 -3.05 -16.73 -35.11
C HIS A 58 -2.14 -15.70 -35.81
N ASP A 59 -2.56 -14.43 -35.86
CA ASP A 59 -1.77 -13.33 -36.40
C ASP A 59 -0.77 -12.81 -35.36
N GLU A 60 0.52 -12.81 -35.71
CA GLU A 60 1.61 -12.48 -34.80
C GLU A 60 1.55 -11.02 -34.33
N ALA A 61 1.20 -10.08 -35.22
CA ALA A 61 1.13 -8.66 -34.89
C ALA A 61 -0.01 -8.36 -33.90
N THR A 62 -1.20 -8.91 -34.16
CA THR A 62 -2.38 -8.79 -33.31
C THR A 62 -2.15 -9.45 -31.95
N LEU A 63 -1.51 -10.62 -31.93
CA LEU A 63 -1.21 -11.33 -30.71
C LEU A 63 -0.18 -10.59 -29.84
N ARG A 64 0.87 -10.02 -30.47
CA ARG A 64 1.85 -9.16 -29.78
C ARG A 64 1.17 -7.95 -29.16
N GLN A 65 0.30 -7.25 -29.90
CA GLN A 65 -0.43 -6.10 -29.37
C GLN A 65 -1.30 -6.49 -28.17
N ARG A 66 -2.04 -7.60 -28.24
CA ARG A 66 -2.87 -8.10 -27.13
C ARG A 66 -2.07 -8.44 -25.88
N ILE A 67 -0.85 -8.93 -26.03
CA ILE A 67 0.07 -9.16 -24.90
C ILE A 67 0.50 -7.83 -24.27
N LEU A 68 0.83 -6.83 -25.09
CA LEU A 68 1.21 -5.50 -24.60
C LEU A 68 0.05 -4.83 -23.85
N ASP A 69 -1.16 -4.88 -24.40
CA ASP A 69 -2.38 -4.33 -23.78
C ASP A 69 -2.69 -5.06 -22.46
N PHE A 70 -2.48 -6.37 -22.41
CA PHE A 70 -2.64 -7.15 -21.19
C PHE A 70 -1.65 -6.70 -20.09
N ILE A 71 -0.39 -6.45 -20.43
CA ILE A 71 0.61 -5.95 -19.47
C ILE A 71 0.15 -4.62 -18.86
N ASP A 72 -0.39 -3.70 -19.69
CA ASP A 72 -0.92 -2.42 -19.21
C ASP A 72 -2.10 -2.60 -18.24
N ILE A 73 -3.05 -3.47 -18.59
CA ILE A 73 -4.22 -3.75 -17.74
C ILE A 73 -3.79 -4.34 -16.40
N GLU A 74 -2.84 -5.27 -16.38
CA GLU A 74 -2.37 -5.89 -15.14
C GLU A 74 -1.52 -4.94 -14.29
N GLU A 75 -0.78 -4.03 -14.92
CA GLU A 75 -0.06 -2.96 -14.22
C GLU A 75 -1.05 -2.09 -13.42
N ASP A 76 -2.06 -1.54 -14.10
CA ASP A 76 -3.08 -0.69 -13.47
C ASP A 76 -3.89 -1.44 -12.42
N PHE A 77 -4.33 -2.67 -12.75
CA PHE A 77 -5.09 -3.50 -11.82
C PHE A 77 -4.30 -3.78 -10.54
N THR A 78 -3.02 -4.14 -10.67
CA THR A 78 -2.13 -4.36 -9.52
C THR A 78 -2.06 -3.13 -8.63
N LYS A 79 -1.79 -1.96 -9.21
CA LYS A 79 -1.62 -0.71 -8.46
C LYS A 79 -2.89 -0.37 -7.68
N ASN A 80 -4.04 -0.46 -8.35
CA ASN A 80 -5.34 -0.16 -7.75
C ASN A 80 -5.69 -1.15 -6.65
N VAL A 81 -5.55 -2.47 -6.86
CA VAL A 81 -5.84 -3.47 -5.82
C VAL A 81 -4.95 -3.29 -4.60
N PHE A 82 -3.66 -2.97 -4.79
CA PHE A 82 -2.78 -2.70 -3.66
C PHE A 82 -3.26 -1.48 -2.86
N ILE A 83 -3.53 -0.36 -3.54
CA ILE A 83 -4.01 0.89 -2.91
C ILE A 83 -5.34 0.65 -2.20
N ASP A 84 -6.31 0.02 -2.87
CA ASP A 84 -7.63 -0.28 -2.33
C ASP A 84 -7.52 -1.13 -1.07
N ARG A 85 -6.59 -2.10 -1.03
CA ARG A 85 -6.36 -2.91 0.16
C ARG A 85 -5.81 -2.09 1.33
N ILE A 86 -4.90 -1.15 1.07
CA ILE A 86 -4.38 -0.24 2.09
C ILE A 86 -5.49 0.69 2.60
N GLU A 87 -6.27 1.27 1.68
CA GLU A 87 -7.32 2.25 2.01
C GLU A 87 -8.54 1.61 2.68
N SER A 88 -8.94 0.39 2.28
CA SER A 88 -10.09 -0.33 2.84
C SER A 88 -9.81 -0.99 4.19
N ASN A 89 -8.55 -1.21 4.56
CA ASN A 89 -8.19 -1.90 5.78
C ASN A 89 -7.53 -0.96 6.81
N LEU A 90 -8.39 -0.25 7.55
CA LEU A 90 -8.03 0.66 8.64
C LEU A 90 -7.14 0.02 9.73
N TYR A 91 -7.00 -1.30 9.75
CA TYR A 91 -6.24 -2.04 10.76
C TYR A 91 -4.84 -2.47 10.31
N LEU A 92 -4.45 -2.23 9.05
CA LEU A 92 -3.09 -2.52 8.60
C LEU A 92 -2.11 -1.59 9.32
N THR A 93 -1.20 -2.19 10.09
CA THR A 93 -0.11 -1.43 10.70
C THR A 93 0.89 -1.00 9.61
N PRO A 94 1.59 0.12 9.79
CA PRO A 94 2.64 0.54 8.85
C PRO A 94 3.72 -0.52 8.64
N GLU A 95 4.04 -1.30 9.69
CA GLU A 95 4.95 -2.43 9.58
C GLU A 95 4.37 -3.51 8.64
N ASN A 96 3.07 -3.78 8.71
CA ASN A 96 2.40 -4.71 7.81
C ASN A 96 2.32 -4.17 6.38
N ILE A 97 2.06 -2.86 6.20
CA ILE A 97 2.03 -2.21 4.87
C ILE A 97 3.43 -2.24 4.24
N SER A 98 4.47 -1.88 5.01
CA SER A 98 5.85 -1.92 4.55
C SER A 98 6.30 -3.37 4.28
N HIS A 99 5.90 -4.32 5.11
CA HIS A 99 6.18 -5.74 4.88
C HIS A 99 5.50 -6.26 3.61
N LEU A 100 4.22 -5.93 3.42
CA LEU A 100 3.45 -6.26 2.21
C LEU A 100 4.15 -5.68 0.96
N ALA A 101 4.54 -4.40 1.01
CA ALA A 101 5.24 -3.73 -0.08
C ALA A 101 6.59 -4.41 -0.40
N ASN A 102 7.40 -4.70 0.61
CA ASN A 102 8.70 -5.37 0.43
C ASN A 102 8.57 -6.80 -0.11
N ASN A 103 7.53 -7.54 0.28
CA ASN A 103 7.25 -8.88 -0.26
C ASN A 103 6.90 -8.79 -1.75
N LEU A 104 6.05 -7.84 -2.12
CA LEU A 104 5.69 -7.59 -3.53
C LEU A 104 6.89 -7.09 -4.36
N ILE A 105 7.74 -6.21 -3.83
CA ILE A 105 8.97 -5.77 -4.50
C ILE A 105 9.90 -6.95 -4.78
N SER A 106 10.14 -7.79 -3.76
CA SER A 106 11.01 -8.97 -3.89
C SER A 106 10.50 -9.93 -4.97
N TYR A 107 9.18 -10.11 -5.03
CA TYR A 107 8.52 -10.89 -6.07
C TYR A 107 8.71 -10.28 -7.47
N LEU A 108 8.45 -8.99 -7.62
CA LEU A 108 8.57 -8.28 -8.89
C LEU A 108 10.01 -8.29 -9.43
N GLN A 109 11.01 -8.19 -8.55
CA GLN A 109 12.43 -8.32 -8.92
C GLN A 109 12.77 -9.71 -9.46
N LYS A 110 12.22 -10.78 -8.85
CA LYS A 110 12.37 -12.15 -9.35
C LYS A 110 11.74 -12.28 -10.73
N LEU A 111 10.51 -11.78 -10.91
CA LEU A 111 9.79 -11.82 -12.18
C LEU A 111 10.54 -11.07 -13.29
N SER A 112 11.07 -9.88 -12.99
CA SER A 112 11.87 -9.10 -13.95
C SER A 112 13.12 -9.87 -14.42
N ARG A 113 13.83 -10.53 -13.49
CA ARG A 113 15.01 -11.35 -13.82
C ARG A 113 14.64 -12.56 -14.69
N GLU A 114 13.56 -13.25 -14.36
CA GLU A 114 13.06 -14.40 -15.12
C GLU A 114 12.59 -13.99 -16.52
N SER A 115 11.96 -12.83 -16.61
CA SER A 115 11.52 -12.22 -17.87
C SER A 115 12.71 -11.93 -18.80
N TYR A 116 13.71 -11.22 -18.29
CA TYR A 116 14.90 -10.86 -19.08
C TYR A 116 15.61 -12.08 -19.67
N ASN A 117 15.67 -13.18 -18.91
CA ASN A 117 16.29 -14.43 -19.37
C ASN A 117 15.43 -15.20 -20.39
N SER A 118 14.10 -15.01 -20.34
CA SER A 118 13.15 -15.75 -21.18
C SER A 118 12.89 -15.07 -22.54
N PHE A 119 13.04 -13.75 -22.63
CA PHE A 119 12.53 -12.95 -23.76
C PHE A 119 13.57 -12.28 -24.66
N ILE A 120 14.80 -12.82 -24.73
CA ILE A 120 15.90 -12.29 -25.57
C ILE A 120 15.49 -11.99 -27.04
N LYS A 121 14.39 -12.58 -27.54
CA LYS A 121 13.92 -12.46 -28.92
C LYS A 121 12.85 -11.40 -29.18
N ASP A 122 12.01 -10.99 -28.22
CA ASP A 122 11.04 -9.89 -28.42
C ASP A 122 11.32 -8.77 -27.41
N ARG A 123 12.12 -7.80 -27.86
CA ARG A 123 12.49 -6.65 -27.04
C ARG A 123 11.30 -5.79 -26.65
N ASN A 124 10.27 -5.68 -27.50
CA ASN A 124 9.14 -4.81 -27.20
C ASN A 124 8.32 -5.34 -26.02
N ILE A 125 8.01 -6.65 -26.01
CA ILE A 125 7.32 -7.28 -24.87
C ILE A 125 8.21 -7.22 -23.62
N THR A 126 9.51 -7.48 -23.76
CA THR A 126 10.46 -7.44 -22.64
C THR A 126 10.52 -6.07 -21.99
N ASP A 127 10.74 -5.02 -22.81
CA ASP A 127 10.89 -3.65 -22.33
C ASP A 127 9.59 -3.16 -21.70
N LYS A 128 8.44 -3.51 -22.28
CA LYS A 128 7.12 -3.19 -21.72
C LYS A 128 6.92 -3.84 -20.34
N LEU A 129 7.22 -5.13 -20.22
CA LEU A 129 7.07 -5.85 -18.95
C LEU A 129 8.04 -5.33 -17.88
N VAL A 130 9.30 -5.06 -18.24
CA VAL A 130 10.29 -4.48 -17.33
C VAL A 130 9.85 -3.09 -16.88
N SER A 131 9.32 -2.26 -17.78
CA SER A 131 8.78 -0.94 -17.46
C SER A 131 7.60 -1.01 -16.49
N ALA A 132 6.63 -1.91 -16.74
CA ALA A 132 5.49 -2.11 -15.85
C ALA A 132 5.93 -2.54 -14.45
N ILE A 133 6.87 -3.49 -14.37
CA ILE A 133 7.46 -3.96 -13.11
C ILE A 133 8.16 -2.81 -12.39
N ALA A 134 8.97 -2.01 -13.10
CA ALA A 134 9.65 -0.85 -12.51
C ALA A 134 8.66 0.17 -11.95
N SER A 135 7.59 0.48 -12.70
CA SER A 135 6.57 1.42 -12.25
C SER A 135 5.83 0.95 -11.00
N ILE A 136 5.51 -0.35 -10.89
CA ILE A 136 4.92 -0.92 -9.68
C ILE A 136 5.92 -0.88 -8.52
N ASN A 137 7.19 -1.20 -8.77
CA ASN A 137 8.24 -1.12 -7.75
C ASN A 137 8.43 0.30 -7.20
N ASP A 138 8.37 1.33 -8.06
CA ASP A 138 8.47 2.72 -7.64
C ASP A 138 7.33 3.10 -6.68
N LEU A 139 6.10 2.74 -7.03
CA LEU A 139 4.93 2.92 -6.16
C LEU A 139 5.13 2.20 -4.81
N LEU A 140 5.48 0.91 -4.84
CA LEU A 140 5.64 0.11 -3.62
C LEU A 140 6.80 0.61 -2.75
N SER A 141 7.87 1.14 -3.35
CA SER A 141 9.00 1.73 -2.62
C SER A 141 8.58 2.94 -1.82
N GLU A 142 7.63 3.73 -2.33
CA GLU A 142 7.02 4.85 -1.60
C GLU A 142 6.31 4.35 -0.33
N TYR A 143 5.48 3.30 -0.43
CA TYR A 143 4.79 2.69 0.72
C TYR A 143 5.74 1.95 1.67
N ALA A 144 6.84 1.39 1.17
CA ALA A 144 7.84 0.74 2.01
C ALA A 144 8.56 1.74 2.92
N GLN A 145 8.86 2.94 2.40
CA GLN A 145 9.53 4.03 3.12
C GLN A 145 8.55 4.85 3.97
N ASN A 146 7.39 5.17 3.42
CA ASN A 146 6.31 5.90 4.06
C ASN A 146 4.99 5.16 3.81
N PRO A 147 4.53 4.34 4.77
CA PRO A 147 3.27 3.58 4.65
C PRO A 147 2.01 4.41 4.42
N TYR A 148 2.07 5.73 4.58
CA TYR A 148 0.98 6.66 4.26
C TYR A 148 1.48 7.79 3.35
N PRO A 149 1.82 7.49 2.09
CA PRO A 149 2.45 8.45 1.19
C PRO A 149 1.58 9.66 0.92
N LYS A 150 0.26 9.48 0.87
CA LYS A 150 -0.73 10.57 0.68
C LYS A 150 -0.88 11.48 1.91
N ASN A 151 -0.49 11.04 3.10
CA ASN A 151 -0.43 11.89 4.30
C ASN A 151 0.91 12.66 4.32
N LEU A 152 1.10 13.56 3.36
CA LEU A 152 2.39 14.22 3.11
C LEU A 152 2.85 15.18 4.22
N VAL A 153 1.95 15.61 5.12
CA VAL A 153 2.30 16.57 6.17
C VAL A 153 1.71 16.12 7.49
N LYS A 154 2.57 15.76 8.44
CA LYS A 154 2.14 15.63 9.84
C LYS A 154 1.69 17.00 10.34
N MET A 155 0.56 17.03 11.02
CA MET A 155 0.06 18.21 11.71
C MET A 155 0.99 18.54 12.88
N ASP A 156 1.56 19.74 12.86
CA ASP A 156 2.41 20.26 13.93
C ASP A 156 1.52 20.87 15.02
N PHE A 157 1.62 20.34 16.24
CA PHE A 157 0.93 20.87 17.41
C PHE A 157 1.93 21.52 18.36
N ASN A 158 1.63 22.76 18.78
CA ASN A 158 2.33 23.47 19.83
C ASN A 158 1.98 22.96 21.24
N LEU A 159 1.84 21.64 21.38
CA LEU A 159 1.58 20.94 22.62
C LEU A 159 2.70 19.94 22.86
N ASN A 160 3.04 19.68 24.13
CA ASN A 160 3.93 18.57 24.44
C ASN A 160 3.23 17.23 24.16
N ARG A 161 4.03 16.15 24.06
CA ARG A 161 3.55 14.80 23.70
C ARG A 161 2.41 14.30 24.59
N SER A 162 2.52 14.47 25.90
CA SER A 162 1.54 13.96 26.86
C SER A 162 0.23 14.75 26.76
N THR A 163 0.32 16.07 26.66
CA THR A 163 -0.81 16.99 26.53
C THR A 163 -1.56 16.77 25.22
N LEU A 164 -0.84 16.59 24.12
CA LEU A 164 -1.42 16.25 22.83
C LEU A 164 -2.15 14.88 22.86
N THR A 165 -1.53 13.87 23.47
CA THR A 165 -2.17 12.55 23.60
C THR A 165 -3.44 12.63 24.44
N TYR A 166 -3.36 13.34 25.57
CA TYR A 166 -4.49 13.54 26.48
C TYR A 166 -5.64 14.28 25.79
N PHE A 167 -5.35 15.34 25.02
CA PHE A 167 -6.33 16.08 24.23
C PHE A 167 -7.16 15.15 23.34
N PHE A 168 -6.51 14.29 22.56
CA PHE A 168 -7.21 13.34 21.69
C PHE A 168 -7.99 12.26 22.44
N CYS A 169 -7.50 11.80 23.60
CA CYS A 169 -8.28 10.92 24.48
C CYS A 169 -9.56 11.60 24.97
N VAL A 170 -9.48 12.88 25.38
CA VAL A 170 -10.64 13.68 25.81
C VAL A 170 -11.63 13.88 24.66
N LEU A 171 -11.16 14.22 23.45
CA LEU A 171 -12.03 14.35 22.27
C LEU A 171 -12.80 13.06 22.00
N ARG A 172 -12.15 11.89 22.17
CA ARG A 172 -12.79 10.58 21.99
C ARG A 172 -13.84 10.33 23.05
N GLU A 173 -13.53 10.53 24.33
CA GLU A 173 -14.49 10.31 25.42
C GLU A 173 -15.70 11.26 25.35
N ARG A 174 -15.51 12.46 24.82
CA ARG A 174 -16.56 13.45 24.60
C ARG A 174 -17.33 13.25 23.29
N ASN A 175 -17.07 12.17 22.54
CA ASN A 175 -17.67 11.86 21.24
C ASN A 175 -17.50 12.98 20.19
N ILE A 176 -16.45 13.80 20.31
CA ILE A 176 -16.11 14.81 19.29
C ILE A 176 -15.42 14.12 18.11
N ILE A 177 -14.58 13.13 18.40
CA ILE A 177 -14.11 12.15 17.43
C ILE A 177 -14.80 10.81 17.70
N ASN A 178 -14.89 9.96 16.68
CA ASN A 178 -15.65 8.71 16.75
C ASN A 178 -15.21 7.85 17.96
N ARG A 179 -16.16 7.56 18.87
CA ARG A 179 -15.90 6.80 20.10
C ARG A 179 -15.48 5.36 19.83
N SER A 180 -15.84 4.80 18.68
CA SER A 180 -15.49 3.43 18.32
C SER A 180 -14.01 3.26 17.95
N ILE A 181 -13.23 4.35 17.88
CA ILE A 181 -11.79 4.30 17.63
C ILE A 181 -11.10 3.62 18.82
N SER A 182 -10.50 2.46 18.58
CA SER A 182 -9.79 1.71 19.61
C SER A 182 -8.55 2.46 20.10
N ASN A 183 -8.01 2.07 21.27
CA ASN A 183 -6.75 2.63 21.76
C ASN A 183 -5.59 2.43 20.77
N ALA A 184 -5.57 1.28 20.09
CA ALA A 184 -4.57 0.97 19.08
C ALA A 184 -4.69 1.90 17.87
N ASP A 185 -5.91 2.14 17.40
CA ASP A 185 -6.16 2.99 16.24
C ASP A 185 -5.87 4.46 16.55
N LEU A 186 -6.24 4.93 17.74
CA LEU A 186 -5.90 6.29 18.19
C LEU A 186 -4.38 6.48 18.34
N SER A 187 -3.68 5.49 18.89
CA SER A 187 -2.22 5.49 18.98
C SER A 187 -1.57 5.61 17.60
N ARG A 188 -2.05 4.80 16.64
CA ARG A 188 -1.56 4.82 15.25
C ARG A 188 -1.82 6.19 14.63
N PHE A 189 -3.05 6.68 14.70
CA PHE A 189 -3.41 7.99 14.18
C PHE A 189 -2.45 9.08 14.65
N LEU A 190 -2.21 9.19 15.96
CA LEU A 190 -1.30 10.19 16.51
C LEU A 190 0.15 9.98 16.06
N GLN A 191 0.64 8.74 16.05
CA GLN A 191 2.00 8.44 15.61
C GLN A 191 2.28 8.88 14.17
N PHE A 192 1.29 8.70 13.29
CA PHE A 192 1.45 8.95 11.85
C PHE A 192 1.06 10.35 11.42
N THR A 193 0.05 10.94 12.03
CA THR A 193 -0.51 12.20 11.54
C THR A 193 -0.06 13.42 12.33
N THR A 194 0.56 13.27 13.50
CA THR A 194 0.88 14.42 14.36
C THR A 194 2.34 14.49 14.78
N ARG A 195 2.79 15.72 15.03
CA ARG A 195 4.06 16.06 15.68
C ARG A 195 3.78 16.95 16.87
N TYR A 196 4.57 16.79 17.92
CA TYR A 196 4.44 17.57 19.15
C TYR A 196 5.63 18.53 19.28
N SER A 197 5.41 19.68 19.92
CA SER A 197 6.46 20.64 20.22
C SER A 197 7.16 20.26 21.52
N SER A 198 8.50 20.34 21.54
CA SER A 198 9.26 20.38 22.79
C SER A 198 9.37 21.81 23.33
N ASN A 199 9.94 21.95 24.53
CA ASN A 199 10.27 23.25 25.13
C ASN A 199 11.19 24.11 24.25
N GLU A 200 11.92 23.50 23.30
CA GLU A 200 12.78 24.19 22.33
C GLU A 200 12.04 24.68 21.08
N LYS A 201 10.70 24.61 21.04
CA LYS A 201 9.86 24.95 19.86
C LYS A 201 10.22 24.18 18.59
N LYS A 202 10.83 23.01 18.73
CA LYS A 202 11.06 22.05 17.65
C LYS A 202 9.96 21.00 17.66
N HIS A 203 9.53 20.58 16.47
CA HIS A 203 8.54 19.53 16.29
C HIS A 203 9.18 18.15 16.19
N TYR A 204 8.67 17.21 16.98
CA TYR A 204 9.14 15.83 17.02
C TYR A 204 8.01 14.87 16.68
N SER A 205 8.37 13.73 16.06
CA SER A 205 7.40 12.66 15.81
C SER A 205 6.93 12.05 17.12
N MET A 206 5.62 11.77 17.19
CA MET A 206 5.01 11.01 18.27
C MET A 206 5.60 9.59 18.36
N LYS A 207 6.00 9.16 19.56
CA LYS A 207 6.49 7.80 19.87
C LYS A 207 6.01 7.36 21.25
N GLY A 208 5.74 6.07 21.43
CA GLY A 208 5.29 5.51 22.71
C GLY A 208 3.90 6.00 23.13
N VAL A 209 3.02 6.26 22.16
CA VAL A 209 1.68 6.82 22.42
C VAL A 209 0.76 5.78 23.06
N ALA A 210 0.90 4.50 22.67
CA ALA A 210 0.06 3.42 23.19
C ALA A 210 0.09 3.32 24.73
N SER A 211 1.26 3.49 25.36
CA SER A 211 1.36 3.48 26.82
C SER A 211 0.67 4.68 27.46
N LEU A 212 0.80 5.87 26.86
CA LEU A 212 0.12 7.08 27.35
C LEU A 212 -1.41 6.98 27.23
N ILE A 213 -1.90 6.34 26.16
CA ILE A 213 -3.34 6.06 25.99
C ILE A 213 -3.81 5.01 26.99
N SER A 214 -3.05 3.94 27.23
CA SER A 214 -3.42 2.94 28.25
C SER A 214 -3.42 3.51 29.66
N ASP A 215 -2.54 4.49 29.92
CA ASP A 215 -2.44 5.15 31.23
C ASP A 215 -3.59 6.15 31.46
N PHE A 216 -4.32 6.55 30.41
CA PHE A 216 -5.46 7.47 30.48
C PHE A 216 -6.62 6.85 31.30
N GLY A 217 -7.09 7.58 32.33
CA GLY A 217 -8.07 7.08 33.29
C GLY A 217 -7.53 6.08 34.33
N SER A 218 -6.24 5.74 34.31
CA SER A 218 -5.63 4.84 35.30
C SER A 218 -5.03 5.59 36.50
N GLN A 219 -4.92 4.92 37.66
CA GLN A 219 -4.28 5.46 38.87
C GLN A 219 -2.79 5.80 38.65
N ASN A 220 -2.10 5.09 37.77
CA ASN A 220 -0.68 5.33 37.47
C ASN A 220 -0.47 6.58 36.58
N GLY A 221 -1.47 6.94 35.77
CA GLY A 221 -1.42 8.10 34.87
C GLY A 221 -1.91 9.41 35.48
N GLU A 222 -2.50 9.38 36.68
CA GLU A 222 -3.26 10.49 37.28
C GLU A 222 -2.47 11.80 37.34
N LYS A 223 -1.20 11.79 37.78
CA LYS A 223 -0.35 12.99 37.81
C LYS A 223 -0.06 13.57 36.42
N SER A 224 0.21 12.72 35.43
CA SER A 224 0.47 13.18 34.05
C SER A 224 -0.79 13.74 33.41
N GLN A 225 -1.95 13.18 33.73
CA GLN A 225 -3.25 13.65 33.25
C GLN A 225 -3.62 14.99 33.86
N VAL A 226 -3.43 15.17 35.18
CA VAL A 226 -3.68 16.46 35.85
C VAL A 226 -2.80 17.56 35.24
N ASN A 227 -1.52 17.28 35.00
CA ASN A 227 -0.63 18.25 34.36
C ASN A 227 -1.06 18.59 32.93
N ALA A 228 -1.43 17.58 32.13
CA ALA A 228 -1.94 17.78 30.77
C ALA A 228 -3.26 18.55 30.75
N ALA A 229 -4.19 18.25 31.67
CA ALA A 229 -5.46 18.95 31.81
C ALA A 229 -5.23 20.42 32.17
N ASN A 230 -4.37 20.71 33.15
CA ASN A 230 -4.03 22.08 33.53
C ASN A 230 -3.37 22.87 32.37
N GLU A 231 -2.55 22.21 31.55
CA GLU A 231 -1.95 22.85 30.37
C GLU A 231 -2.99 23.14 29.28
N LEU A 232 -3.94 22.22 29.04
CA LEU A 232 -5.03 22.45 28.10
C LEU A 232 -5.97 23.55 28.59
N GLU A 233 -6.33 23.55 29.87
CA GLU A 233 -7.17 24.59 30.48
C GLU A 233 -6.53 25.97 30.30
N LYS A 234 -5.23 26.11 30.61
CA LYS A 234 -4.47 27.36 30.34
C LYS A 234 -4.41 27.75 28.87
N LEU A 235 -4.39 26.77 27.96
CA LEU A 235 -4.38 27.02 26.52
C LEU A 235 -5.72 27.57 26.05
N PHE A 236 -6.83 26.98 26.51
CA PHE A 236 -8.19 27.39 26.15
C PHE A 236 -8.65 28.67 26.87
N ASP A 237 -8.16 28.93 28.08
CA ASP A 237 -8.42 30.17 28.81
C ASP A 237 -7.60 31.37 28.31
N ASN A 238 -6.70 31.15 27.36
CA ASN A 238 -5.97 32.22 26.72
C ASN A 238 -6.86 32.88 25.66
N ASP A 239 -7.29 34.13 25.90
CA ASP A 239 -8.14 34.92 24.99
C ASP A 239 -7.60 34.97 23.54
N GLY A 240 -6.28 34.86 23.35
CA GLY A 240 -5.65 34.81 22.03
C GLY A 240 -5.85 33.51 21.24
N PHE A 241 -6.34 32.43 21.88
CA PHE A 241 -6.54 31.12 21.25
C PHE A 241 -7.73 31.10 20.28
N PHE A 242 -8.80 31.84 20.58
CA PHE A 242 -10.01 31.91 19.76
C PHE A 242 -10.03 33.09 18.76
N LEU A 243 -8.95 33.89 18.70
CA LEU A 243 -8.86 35.09 17.87
C LEU A 243 -8.15 34.86 16.51
N ILE A 244 -8.08 33.61 16.03
CA ILE A 244 -7.58 33.27 14.68
C ILE A 244 -8.74 33.10 13.71
#